data_AF-A0A7C4H5R7-F1
#
_entry.id   AF-A0A7C4H5R7-F1
#
_cell.length_a   1.000
_cell.length_b   1.000
_cell.length_c   1.000
_cell.angle_alpha   90.00
_cell.angle_beta   90.00
_cell.angle_gamma   90.00
#
_symmetry.space_group_name_H-M   'P 1'
#
loop_
_entity.id
_entity.type
_entity.pdbx_description
1 polymer ?
#
loop_
_entity_poly.entity_id
_entity_poly.type
_entity_poly.pdbx_seq_one_letter_code
_entity_poly.pdbx_strand_id
1 'polypeptide(L)'
;MISIKLSFGNIKVNNDLSLSINDVKLFGSYRRLKDLYPVLYDEIYNISEETPLYAMYRGFYLESHKNIFKNKEIRFDLTVMANLYLGRELNKTLGHYHPIAENNLSYPEIYQVLYGKATYLLQKKINDEVIDFIIMNAKEGEAILIPPGYGHVTVNTGETILVMANLVSNKFE
;
A
#
# COMPACT_ATOMS: atom_id res chain seq x y z
N MET A 1 -17.45 -6.94 -5.25
CA MET A 1 -17.23 -7.37 -3.86
C MET A 1 -16.41 -8.64 -3.88
N ILE A 2 -15.30 -8.69 -3.14
CA ILE A 2 -14.47 -9.89 -2.98
C ILE A 2 -14.45 -10.32 -1.51
N SER A 3 -14.27 -11.62 -1.26
CA SER A 3 -14.09 -12.18 0.08
C SER A 3 -12.81 -13.01 0.11
N ILE A 4 -11.92 -12.75 1.07
CA ILE A 4 -10.62 -13.40 1.20
C ILE A 4 -10.54 -14.01 2.60
N LYS A 5 -10.33 -15.32 2.69
CA LYS A 5 -10.17 -16.01 3.97
C LYS A 5 -8.69 -16.04 4.37
N LEU A 6 -8.35 -15.37 5.46
CA LEU A 6 -6.99 -15.29 5.99
C LEU A 6 -6.92 -15.84 7.41
N SER A 7 -5.70 -16.02 7.92
CA SER A 7 -5.45 -16.52 9.28
C SER A 7 -6.03 -15.62 10.38
N PHE A 8 -6.21 -14.32 10.09
CA PHE A 8 -6.73 -13.32 11.03
C PHE A 8 -8.20 -12.94 10.79
N GLY A 9 -8.89 -13.61 9.85
CA GLY A 9 -10.32 -13.40 9.62
C GLY A 9 -10.72 -13.47 8.16
N ASN A 10 -12.03 -13.32 7.91
CA ASN A 10 -12.57 -13.16 6.57
C ASN A 10 -12.64 -11.68 6.21
N ILE A 11 -11.82 -11.26 5.25
CA ILE A 11 -11.86 -9.90 4.70
C ILE A 11 -12.95 -9.83 3.64
N LYS A 12 -13.81 -8.81 3.69
CA LYS A 12 -14.69 -8.43 2.60
C LYS A 12 -14.30 -7.05 2.09
N VAL A 13 -14.17 -6.92 0.78
CA VAL A 13 -13.84 -5.65 0.11
C VAL A 13 -14.91 -5.31 -0.91
N ASN A 14 -15.42 -4.09 -0.82
CA ASN A 14 -16.43 -3.55 -1.71
C ASN A 14 -15.81 -2.75 -2.87
N ASN A 15 -16.64 -2.43 -3.87
CA ASN A 15 -16.18 -1.71 -5.06
C ASN A 15 -15.82 -0.24 -4.75
N ASP A 16 -16.33 0.32 -3.65
CA ASP A 16 -15.95 1.64 -3.12
C ASP A 16 -14.66 1.59 -2.30
N LEU A 17 -13.93 0.47 -2.36
CA LEU A 17 -12.72 0.13 -1.62
C LEU A 17 -12.94 -0.05 -0.11
N SER A 18 -14.19 0.02 0.38
CA SER A 18 -14.47 -0.20 1.80
C SER A 18 -14.18 -1.65 2.22
N LEU A 19 -13.61 -1.81 3.41
CA LEU A 19 -13.14 -3.08 3.93
C LEU A 19 -13.80 -3.42 5.28
N SER A 20 -14.16 -4.69 5.45
CA SER A 20 -14.55 -5.26 6.74
C SER A 20 -13.79 -6.56 7.01
N ILE A 21 -13.61 -6.89 8.30
CA ILE A 21 -13.02 -8.14 8.76
C ILE A 21 -13.99 -8.79 9.73
N ASN A 22 -14.40 -10.03 9.45
CA ASN A 22 -15.43 -10.74 10.22
C ASN A 22 -16.70 -9.88 10.40
N ASP A 23 -17.11 -9.23 9.31
CA ASP A 23 -18.27 -8.33 9.24
C ASP A 23 -18.17 -7.03 10.06
N VAL A 24 -17.02 -6.78 10.70
CA VAL A 24 -16.71 -5.51 11.36
C VAL A 24 -16.07 -4.57 10.35
N LYS A 25 -16.74 -3.45 10.05
CA LYS A 25 -16.23 -2.41 9.15
C LYS A 25 -15.00 -1.75 9.76
N LEU A 26 -13.93 -1.61 8.97
CA LEU A 26 -12.79 -0.78 9.33
C LEU A 26 -12.96 0.63 8.76
N PHE A 27 -12.41 1.61 9.47
CA PHE A 27 -12.35 3.00 9.04
C PHE A 27 -10.97 3.29 8.48
N GLY A 28 -10.93 3.66 7.20
CA GLY A 28 -9.69 3.91 6.48
C GLY A 28 -9.66 5.32 5.91
N SER A 29 -8.46 5.73 5.50
CA SER A 29 -8.22 6.95 4.74
C SER A 29 -8.14 6.63 3.26
N TYR A 30 -8.72 7.47 2.42
CA TYR A 30 -8.78 7.27 0.97
C TYR A 30 -7.87 8.27 0.28
N ARG A 31 -7.11 7.78 -0.70
CA ARG A 31 -6.38 8.61 -1.66
C ARG A 31 -7.20 8.67 -2.92
N ARG A 32 -7.57 9.89 -3.30
CA ARG A 32 -8.42 10.18 -4.45
C ARG A 32 -7.57 10.64 -5.62
N LEU A 33 -8.16 10.74 -6.80
CA LEU A 33 -7.45 11.16 -8.01
C LEU A 33 -6.74 12.51 -7.82
N LYS A 34 -7.39 13.49 -7.19
CA LYS A 34 -6.78 14.79 -6.90
C LYS A 34 -5.48 14.72 -6.08
N ASP A 35 -5.36 13.72 -5.21
CA ASP A 35 -4.19 13.56 -4.35
C ASP A 35 -2.96 13.07 -5.15
N LEU A 36 -3.16 12.54 -6.35
CA LEU A 36 -2.11 11.99 -7.18
C LEU A 36 -1.66 12.92 -8.31
N TYR A 37 -2.33 14.03 -8.57
CA TYR A 37 -1.97 14.95 -9.66
C TYR A 37 -0.49 15.32 -9.75
N PRO A 38 0.26 15.55 -8.64
CA PRO A 38 1.68 15.86 -8.72
C PRO A 38 2.56 14.75 -9.30
N VAL A 39 2.05 13.51 -9.39
CA VAL A 39 2.80 12.33 -9.80
C VAL A 39 2.15 11.60 -10.98
N LEU A 40 1.10 12.12 -11.60
CA LEU A 40 0.51 11.52 -12.79
C LEU A 40 1.30 11.92 -14.04
N TYR A 41 1.43 10.98 -14.96
CA TYR A 41 2.04 11.24 -16.25
C TYR A 41 1.10 11.98 -17.20
N ASP A 42 -0.18 11.65 -17.18
CA ASP A 42 -1.24 12.27 -17.99
C ASP A 42 -2.16 13.15 -17.15
N GLU A 43 -2.68 14.20 -17.75
CA GLU A 43 -3.82 14.94 -17.20
C GLU A 43 -5.10 14.12 -17.37
N ILE A 44 -5.85 13.92 -16.28
CA ILE A 44 -7.01 13.04 -16.25
C ILE A 44 -8.31 13.84 -16.18
N TYR A 45 -9.06 13.84 -17.28
CA TYR A 45 -10.29 14.63 -17.43
C TYR A 45 -11.58 13.78 -17.40
N ASN A 46 -11.47 12.47 -17.62
CA ASN A 46 -12.59 11.55 -17.78
C ASN A 46 -12.98 10.81 -16.48
N ILE A 47 -12.29 11.09 -15.38
CA ILE A 47 -12.53 10.48 -14.06
C ILE A 47 -12.71 11.63 -13.07
N SER A 48 -13.72 11.51 -12.18
CA SER A 48 -13.91 12.51 -11.12
C SER A 48 -12.66 12.62 -10.22
N GLU A 49 -12.28 13.84 -9.87
CA GLU A 49 -11.15 14.08 -8.96
C GLU A 49 -11.38 13.44 -7.56
N GLU A 50 -12.64 13.21 -7.21
CA GLU A 50 -13.05 12.55 -5.97
C GLU A 50 -13.03 11.01 -6.05
N THR A 51 -12.75 10.41 -7.21
CA THR A 51 -12.69 8.96 -7.35
C THR A 51 -11.61 8.39 -6.42
N PRO A 52 -11.95 7.46 -5.50
CA PRO A 52 -10.96 6.81 -4.65
C PRO A 52 -10.10 5.86 -5.50
N LEU A 53 -8.79 6.02 -5.41
CA LEU A 53 -7.81 5.20 -6.10
C LEU A 53 -7.32 4.05 -5.22
N TYR A 54 -7.07 4.34 -3.95
CA TYR A 54 -6.76 3.33 -2.93
C TYR A 54 -7.19 3.80 -1.54
N ALA A 55 -7.47 2.85 -0.67
CA ALA A 55 -7.81 3.04 0.73
C ALA A 55 -6.77 2.38 1.64
N MET A 56 -6.41 3.05 2.72
CA MET A 56 -5.46 2.58 3.72
C MET A 56 -6.17 2.40 5.07
N TYR A 57 -6.05 1.22 5.65
CA TYR A 57 -6.60 0.86 6.96
C TYR A 57 -5.43 0.57 7.89
N ARG A 58 -5.06 1.54 8.71
CA ARG A 58 -3.81 1.50 9.47
C ARG A 58 -4.00 0.91 10.87
N GLY A 59 -2.98 0.21 11.36
CA GLY A 59 -2.92 -0.28 12.73
C GLY A 59 -3.94 -1.36 13.06
N PHE A 60 -4.29 -2.22 12.10
CA PHE A 60 -5.10 -3.40 12.39
C PHE A 60 -4.31 -4.39 13.24
N TYR A 61 -4.95 -4.92 14.28
CA TYR A 61 -4.38 -5.99 15.09
C TYR A 61 -5.47 -6.91 15.64
N LEU A 62 -5.11 -8.16 15.89
CA LEU A 62 -5.86 -9.03 16.79
C LEU A 62 -5.53 -8.66 18.23
N GLU A 63 -6.49 -8.74 19.16
CA GLU A 63 -6.23 -8.36 20.56
C GLU A 63 -5.06 -9.15 21.18
N SER A 64 -4.88 -10.41 20.78
CA SER A 64 -3.73 -11.24 21.15
C SER A 64 -2.37 -10.69 20.70
N HIS A 65 -2.33 -9.86 19.65
CA HIS A 65 -1.11 -9.26 19.10
C HIS A 65 -0.88 -7.81 19.56
N LYS A 66 -1.83 -7.19 20.25
CA LYS A 66 -1.75 -5.77 20.65
C LYS A 66 -0.45 -5.41 21.37
N ASN A 67 -0.01 -6.27 22.30
CA ASN A 67 1.21 -6.03 23.06
C ASN A 67 2.47 -6.15 22.18
N ILE A 68 2.50 -7.04 21.19
CA ILE A 68 3.66 -7.15 20.31
C ILE A 68 3.79 -5.92 19.42
N PHE A 69 2.68 -5.44 18.85
CA PHE A 69 2.69 -4.24 18.01
C PHE A 69 3.11 -3.00 18.80
N LYS A 70 2.58 -2.85 20.02
CA LYS A 70 2.95 -1.76 20.92
C LYS A 70 4.43 -1.81 21.31
N ASN A 71 4.90 -2.96 21.81
CA ASN A 71 6.26 -3.08 22.36
C ASN A 71 7.35 -3.05 21.29
N LYS A 72 7.01 -3.44 20.06
CA LYS A 72 7.94 -3.45 18.92
C LYS A 72 7.81 -2.22 18.03
N GLU A 73 6.90 -1.30 18.36
CA GLU A 73 6.71 -0.04 17.64
C GLU A 73 6.49 -0.26 16.13
N ILE A 74 5.65 -1.25 15.82
CA ILE A 74 5.25 -1.63 14.48
C ILE A 74 3.73 -1.55 14.35
N ARG A 75 3.26 -1.25 13.13
CA ARG A 75 1.86 -1.32 12.74
C ARG A 75 1.70 -2.26 11.56
N PHE A 76 0.54 -2.90 11.54
CA PHE A 76 0.09 -3.72 10.42
C PHE A 76 -1.05 -2.99 9.74
N ASP A 77 -0.83 -2.63 8.49
CA ASP A 77 -1.77 -1.86 7.70
C ASP A 77 -2.32 -2.72 6.56
N LEU A 78 -3.53 -2.42 6.13
CA LEU A 78 -4.13 -3.01 4.93
C LEU A 78 -4.34 -1.91 3.90
N THR A 79 -4.01 -2.22 2.64
CA THR A 79 -4.27 -1.32 1.51
C THR A 79 -5.16 -2.03 0.50
N VAL A 80 -6.20 -1.34 0.05
CA VAL A 80 -7.09 -1.76 -1.02
C VAL A 80 -6.94 -0.79 -2.18
N MET A 81 -6.61 -1.27 -3.38
CA MET A 81 -6.37 -0.44 -4.55
C MET A 81 -7.26 -0.86 -5.73
N ALA A 82 -7.95 0.11 -6.32
CA ALA A 82 -8.80 -0.12 -7.48
C ALA A 82 -7.99 -0.61 -8.69
N ASN A 83 -8.60 -1.41 -9.56
CA ASN A 83 -8.08 -1.66 -10.91
C ASN A 83 -8.67 -0.65 -11.87
N LEU A 84 -7.86 0.32 -12.28
CA LEU A 84 -8.23 1.32 -13.28
C LEU A 84 -6.98 1.88 -13.95
N TYR A 85 -7.18 2.46 -15.12
CA TYR A 85 -6.18 3.24 -15.84
C TYR A 85 -6.33 4.72 -15.51
N LEU A 86 -5.21 5.39 -15.32
CA LEU A 86 -5.05 6.82 -15.18
C LEU A 86 -4.36 7.32 -16.45
N GLY A 87 -5.15 7.52 -17.51
CA GLY A 87 -4.61 7.80 -18.83
C GLY A 87 -3.85 6.59 -19.35
N ARG A 88 -2.55 6.73 -19.56
CA ARG A 88 -1.64 5.63 -19.95
C ARG A 88 -1.06 4.86 -18.77
N GLU A 89 -1.20 5.36 -17.54
CA GLU A 89 -0.67 4.71 -16.35
C GLU A 89 -1.67 3.73 -15.74
N LEU A 90 -1.16 2.68 -15.11
CA LEU A 90 -1.95 1.87 -14.18
C LEU A 90 -2.06 2.60 -12.84
N ASN A 91 -3.14 2.35 -12.11
CA ASN A 91 -3.32 2.91 -10.77
C ASN A 91 -2.15 2.55 -9.85
N LYS A 92 -1.65 3.53 -9.11
CA LYS A 92 -0.45 3.43 -8.28
C LYS A 92 -0.57 4.24 -6.99
N THR A 93 0.26 3.92 -6.00
CA THR A 93 0.39 4.77 -4.81
C THR A 93 1.08 6.09 -5.14
N LEU A 94 0.93 7.10 -4.26
CA LEU A 94 1.61 8.39 -4.40
C LEU A 94 3.14 8.24 -4.39
N GLY A 95 3.62 7.23 -3.65
CA GLY A 95 5.04 6.98 -3.42
C GLY A 95 5.63 7.87 -2.33
N HIS A 96 6.60 7.34 -1.60
CA HIS A 96 7.30 8.08 -0.56
C HIS A 96 8.63 7.42 -0.18
N TYR A 97 9.48 8.18 0.51
CA TYR A 97 10.67 7.69 1.21
C TYR A 97 10.41 7.69 2.71
N HIS A 98 10.91 6.68 3.42
CA HIS A 98 10.84 6.66 4.87
C HIS A 98 11.90 7.58 5.49
N PRO A 99 11.61 8.18 6.66
CA PRO A 99 12.60 8.97 7.38
C PRO A 99 13.76 8.09 7.85
N ILE A 100 14.91 8.73 8.08
CA ILE A 100 16.08 8.09 8.68
C ILE A 100 15.74 7.65 10.11
N ALA A 101 16.11 6.41 10.43
CA ALA A 101 16.00 5.77 11.73
C ALA A 101 17.41 5.58 12.32
N GLU A 102 17.73 4.38 12.81
CA GLU A 102 19.02 4.06 13.43
C GLU A 102 20.12 3.81 12.38
N ASN A 103 21.37 4.08 12.76
CA ASN A 103 22.56 3.84 11.92
C ASN A 103 22.51 4.46 10.52
N ASN A 104 21.83 5.62 10.39
CA ASN A 104 21.63 6.32 9.12
C ASN A 104 20.88 5.50 8.06
N LEU A 105 20.09 4.51 8.49
CA LEU A 105 19.22 3.69 7.65
C LEU A 105 17.77 4.15 7.84
N SER A 106 16.97 4.21 6.78
CA SER A 106 15.54 4.46 6.91
C SER A 106 14.80 3.24 7.44
N TYR A 107 13.58 3.42 7.95
CA TYR A 107 12.74 2.28 8.33
C TYR A 107 12.51 1.34 7.14
N PRO A 108 12.68 0.02 7.30
CA PRO A 108 12.25 -0.95 6.31
C PRO A 108 10.74 -1.17 6.39
N GLU A 109 10.18 -1.78 5.36
CA GLU A 109 8.77 -2.19 5.32
C GLU A 109 8.62 -3.50 4.56
N ILE A 110 7.74 -4.37 5.06
CA ILE A 110 7.40 -5.61 4.38
C ILE A 110 6.00 -5.48 3.81
N TYR A 111 5.83 -5.74 2.52
CA TYR A 111 4.52 -5.86 1.89
C TYR A 111 4.20 -7.32 1.61
N GLN A 112 2.93 -7.70 1.75
CA GLN A 112 2.40 -8.98 1.27
C GLN A 112 1.17 -8.73 0.41
N VAL A 113 1.09 -9.39 -0.75
CA VAL A 113 -0.11 -9.37 -1.59
C VAL A 113 -1.10 -10.41 -1.04
N LEU A 114 -2.26 -9.94 -0.57
CA LEU A 114 -3.32 -10.78 -0.04
C LEU A 114 -4.31 -11.22 -1.12
N TYR A 115 -4.45 -10.43 -2.19
CA TYR A 115 -5.27 -10.74 -3.37
C TYR A 115 -4.86 -9.86 -4.55
N GLY A 116 -4.82 -10.44 -5.75
CA GLY A 116 -4.44 -9.73 -6.98
C GLY A 116 -2.95 -9.81 -7.29
N LYS A 117 -2.43 -8.82 -8.02
CA LYS A 117 -1.03 -8.73 -8.45
C LYS A 117 -0.52 -7.30 -8.29
N ALA A 118 0.69 -7.17 -7.75
CA ALA A 118 1.34 -5.89 -7.54
C ALA A 118 2.70 -5.86 -8.24
N THR A 119 3.04 -4.69 -8.77
CA THR A 119 4.41 -4.35 -9.14
C THR A 119 4.88 -3.25 -8.21
N TYR A 120 6.04 -3.46 -7.57
CA TYR A 120 6.67 -2.50 -6.69
C TYR A 120 7.86 -1.87 -7.42
N LEU A 121 7.86 -0.55 -7.47
CA LEU A 121 8.94 0.26 -8.04
C LEU A 121 9.71 0.85 -6.87
N LEU A 122 10.96 0.44 -6.69
CA LEU A 122 11.83 0.89 -5.62
C LEU A 122 12.92 1.75 -6.23
N GLN A 123 13.15 2.92 -5.63
CA GLN A 123 14.18 3.85 -6.07
C GLN A 123 15.05 4.26 -4.90
N LYS A 124 16.37 4.24 -5.10
CA LYS A 124 17.33 4.80 -4.16
C LYS A 124 17.89 6.08 -4.76
N LYS A 125 17.93 7.14 -3.96
CA LYS A 125 18.48 8.42 -4.40
C LYS A 125 19.65 8.87 -3.54
N ILE A 126 20.58 9.60 -4.14
CA ILE A 126 21.56 10.43 -3.46
C ILE A 126 21.28 11.87 -3.89
N ASN A 127 21.04 12.74 -2.91
CA ASN A 127 20.47 14.07 -3.15
C ASN A 127 19.10 13.92 -3.87
N ASP A 128 19.04 14.30 -5.15
CA ASP A 128 17.85 14.17 -6.01
C ASP A 128 18.09 13.34 -7.27
N GLU A 129 19.24 12.67 -7.35
CA GLU A 129 19.56 11.75 -8.45
C GLU A 129 19.23 10.32 -8.03
N VAL A 130 18.45 9.62 -8.86
CA VAL A 130 18.17 8.19 -8.68
C VAL A 130 19.40 7.41 -9.12
N ILE A 131 20.02 6.72 -8.16
CA ILE A 131 21.26 5.96 -8.38
C ILE A 131 21.02 4.46 -8.56
N ASP A 132 19.84 3.98 -8.15
CA ASP A 132 19.44 2.59 -8.28
C ASP A 132 17.91 2.48 -8.38
N PHE A 133 17.46 1.55 -9.21
CA PHE A 133 16.04 1.33 -9.49
C PHE A 133 15.74 -0.17 -9.62
N ILE A 134 14.78 -0.63 -8.85
CA ILE A 134 14.41 -2.05 -8.76
C ILE A 134 12.92 -2.18 -9.05
N ILE A 135 12.58 -3.15 -9.89
CA ILE A 135 11.19 -3.56 -10.15
C ILE A 135 11.00 -4.95 -9.55
N MET A 136 10.00 -5.10 -8.69
CA MET A 136 9.61 -6.40 -8.13
C MET A 136 8.15 -6.68 -8.42
N ASN A 137 7.86 -7.89 -8.89
CA ASN A 137 6.49 -8.36 -9.09
C ASN A 137 6.14 -9.31 -7.94
N ALA A 138 4.93 -9.17 -7.39
CA ALA A 138 4.39 -10.10 -6.41
C ALA A 138 2.94 -10.44 -6.73
N LYS A 139 2.55 -11.69 -6.53
CA LYS A 139 1.17 -12.17 -6.60
C LYS A 139 0.68 -12.64 -5.23
N GLU A 140 -0.59 -12.99 -5.15
CA GLU A 140 -1.23 -13.50 -3.94
C GLU A 140 -0.38 -14.52 -3.17
N GLY A 141 -0.21 -14.25 -1.87
CA GLY A 141 0.60 -15.04 -0.94
C GLY A 141 2.05 -14.61 -0.83
N GLU A 142 2.61 -13.95 -1.85
CA GLU A 142 4.00 -13.51 -1.89
C GLU A 142 4.22 -12.21 -1.12
N ALA A 143 5.43 -12.06 -0.58
CA ALA A 143 5.85 -10.89 0.17
C ALA A 143 7.17 -10.35 -0.36
N ILE A 144 7.36 -9.04 -0.24
CA ILE A 144 8.58 -8.33 -0.59
C ILE A 144 9.06 -7.47 0.59
N LEU A 145 10.35 -7.22 0.64
CA LEU A 145 10.96 -6.27 1.58
C LEU A 145 11.33 -5.00 0.81
N ILE A 146 10.87 -3.86 1.32
CA ILE A 146 11.41 -2.54 0.97
C ILE A 146 12.65 -2.31 1.84
N PRO A 147 13.86 -2.34 1.27
CA PRO A 147 15.08 -2.17 2.05
C PRO A 147 15.23 -0.71 2.50
N PRO A 148 16.00 -0.47 3.58
CA PRO A 148 16.37 0.89 3.97
C PRO A 148 17.01 1.69 2.84
N GLY A 149 16.67 2.97 2.75
CA GLY A 149 17.15 3.92 1.75
C GLY A 149 16.37 3.93 0.43
N TYR A 150 15.41 3.03 0.23
CA TYR A 150 14.57 3.01 -0.96
C TYR A 150 13.23 3.71 -0.69
N GLY A 151 12.87 4.64 -1.58
CA GLY A 151 11.49 5.06 -1.75
C GLY A 151 10.75 4.03 -2.59
N HIS A 152 9.44 3.94 -2.44
CA HIS A 152 8.67 2.89 -3.11
C HIS A 152 7.32 3.38 -3.61
N VAL A 153 6.90 2.87 -4.76
CA VAL A 153 5.58 3.00 -5.35
C VAL A 153 5.04 1.60 -5.59
N THR A 154 3.75 1.39 -5.31
CA THR A 154 3.07 0.14 -5.65
C THR A 154 2.07 0.39 -6.75
N VAL A 155 2.10 -0.43 -7.78
CA VAL A 155 1.24 -0.37 -8.96
C VAL A 155 0.34 -1.60 -8.96
N ASN A 156 -0.97 -1.40 -9.13
CA ASN A 156 -1.87 -2.53 -9.39
C ASN A 156 -1.71 -2.95 -10.85
N THR A 157 -1.03 -4.07 -11.08
CA THR A 157 -0.78 -4.65 -12.40
C THR A 157 -1.65 -5.86 -12.70
N GLY A 158 -2.65 -6.12 -11.87
CA GLY A 158 -3.64 -7.15 -12.10
C GLY A 158 -4.85 -6.66 -12.91
N GLU A 159 -5.79 -7.58 -13.13
CA GLU A 159 -7.09 -7.28 -13.76
C GLU A 159 -8.20 -7.10 -12.72
N THR A 160 -7.84 -7.11 -11.43
CA THR A 160 -8.77 -7.06 -10.29
C THR A 160 -8.33 -6.01 -9.28
N ILE A 161 -9.19 -5.71 -8.31
CA ILE A 161 -8.77 -4.99 -7.11
C ILE A 161 -7.54 -5.67 -6.49
N LEU A 162 -6.63 -4.86 -5.96
CA LEU A 162 -5.43 -5.32 -5.27
C LEU A 162 -5.64 -5.12 -3.77
N VAL A 163 -5.40 -6.18 -2.98
CA VAL A 163 -5.41 -6.11 -1.52
C VAL A 163 -4.05 -6.51 -1.02
N MET A 164 -3.48 -5.66 -0.17
CA MET A 164 -2.15 -5.87 0.42
C MET A 164 -2.19 -5.66 1.91
N ALA A 165 -1.27 -6.31 2.59
CA ALA A 165 -0.86 -5.97 3.94
C ALA A 165 0.54 -5.39 3.92
N ASN A 166 0.84 -4.51 4.87
CA ASN A 166 2.19 -4.08 5.14
C ASN A 166 2.49 -4.03 6.63
N LEU A 167 3.74 -4.38 6.98
CA LEU A 167 4.28 -4.27 8.32
C LEU A 167 5.38 -3.23 8.32
N VAL A 168 5.19 -2.17 9.11
CA VAL A 168 6.04 -0.98 9.10
C VAL A 168 6.15 -0.38 10.50
N SER A 169 7.18 0.44 10.77
CA SER A 169 7.27 1.14 12.06
C SER A 169 6.08 2.09 12.26
N ASN A 170 5.61 2.19 13.50
CA ASN A 170 4.59 3.17 13.90
C ASN A 170 5.17 4.53 14.32
N LYS A 171 6.49 4.75 14.17
CA LYS A 171 7.19 5.99 14.54
C LYS A 171 7.11 7.11 13.49
N PHE A 172 6.46 6.87 12.35
CA PHE A 172 6.25 7.85 11.28
C PHE A 172 4.85 7.68 10.67
N GLU A 173 4.47 8.51 9.70
CA GLU A 173 3.20 8.41 8.95
C GLU A 173 3.37 8.64 7.45
#